data_AF-A0A3D5VE70-F1
#
_entry.id   AF-A0A3D5VE70-F1
#
_cell.length_a   1.000
_cell.length_b   1.000
_cell.length_c   1.000
_cell.angle_alpha   90.00
_cell.angle_beta   90.00
_cell.angle_gamma   90.00
#
_symmetry.space_group_name_H-M   'P 1'
#
loop_
_entity.id
_entity.type
_entity.pdbx_description
1 polymer ?
#
loop_
_entity_poly.entity_id
_entity_poly.type
_entity_poly.pdbx_seq_one_letter_code
_entity_poly.pdbx_strand_id
1 'polypeptide(L)'
;MQLEARHDSQYFLNDFAKFTEFAGDIALQKAKLVRARWEILNKKERKTDLTELAESKDKQVRAEARYLKGLELFQQQKYQEAIPELLRIRYLFPNINQVRVDAETLACQAYFKLGKLKEARQTFDMIKDDLDRQTREKLTKMLNEGGQE
;
A
#
# COMPACT_ATOMS: atom_id res chain seq x y z
N MET A 1 -5.50 -24.27 -14.34
CA MET A 1 -4.39 -23.44 -14.86
C MET A 1 -4.11 -22.38 -13.81
N GLN A 2 -3.04 -22.53 -13.03
CA GLN A 2 -2.62 -21.54 -12.03
C GLN A 2 -1.73 -20.52 -12.74
N LEU A 3 -2.16 -19.26 -12.73
CA LEU A 3 -1.38 -18.14 -13.24
C LEU A 3 -0.56 -17.57 -12.08
N GLU A 4 0.71 -17.95 -12.00
CA GLU A 4 1.69 -17.23 -11.20
C GLU A 4 2.00 -15.92 -11.91
N ALA A 5 1.59 -14.80 -11.31
CA ALA A 5 1.91 -13.47 -11.82
C ALA A 5 3.41 -13.20 -11.61
N ARG A 6 4.22 -13.48 -12.64
CA ARG A 6 5.62 -13.03 -12.68
C ARG A 6 5.66 -11.53 -12.94
N HIS A 7 6.45 -10.83 -12.13
CA HIS A 7 6.57 -9.37 -12.10
C HIS A 7 7.37 -8.77 -13.28
N ASP A 8 7.13 -9.21 -14.53
CA ASP A 8 7.74 -8.59 -15.71
C ASP A 8 6.82 -7.54 -16.36
N SER A 9 7.29 -6.29 -16.33
CA SER A 9 6.60 -5.04 -16.70
C SER A 9 5.90 -5.05 -18.08
N GLN A 10 6.44 -5.78 -19.06
CA GLN A 10 5.92 -5.81 -20.43
C GLN A 10 4.72 -6.76 -20.62
N TYR A 11 4.63 -7.82 -19.82
CA TYR A 11 3.52 -8.77 -19.89
C TYR A 11 2.25 -8.19 -19.24
N PHE A 12 2.40 -7.43 -18.15
CA PHE A 12 1.27 -6.81 -17.46
C PHE A 12 0.46 -5.86 -18.34
N LEU A 13 1.09 -5.04 -19.18
CA LEU A 13 0.37 -4.10 -20.06
C LEU A 13 -0.41 -4.81 -21.19
N ASN A 14 0.14 -5.89 -21.73
CA ASN A 14 -0.51 -6.67 -22.79
C ASN A 14 -1.67 -7.52 -22.25
N ASP A 15 -1.51 -8.05 -21.03
CA ASP A 15 -2.55 -8.82 -20.37
C ASP A 15 -3.65 -7.89 -19.83
N PHE A 16 -3.31 -6.69 -19.38
CA PHE A 16 -4.27 -5.68 -18.91
C PHE A 16 -5.38 -5.40 -19.92
N ALA A 17 -5.04 -5.20 -21.20
CA ALA A 17 -6.02 -4.95 -22.26
C ALA A 17 -7.01 -6.12 -22.41
N LYS A 18 -6.50 -7.36 -22.42
CA LYS A 18 -7.32 -8.59 -22.53
C LYS A 18 -8.18 -8.83 -21.29
N PHE A 19 -7.68 -8.49 -20.10
CA PHE A 19 -8.45 -8.56 -18.86
C PHE A 19 -9.62 -7.57 -18.88
N THR A 20 -9.44 -6.34 -19.38
CA THR A 20 -10.53 -5.34 -19.40
C THR A 20 -11.70 -5.70 -20.31
N GLU A 21 -11.49 -6.52 -21.34
CA GLU A 21 -12.53 -6.91 -22.32
C GLU A 21 -13.51 -7.96 -21.78
N PHE A 22 -13.09 -8.77 -20.78
CA PHE A 22 -13.88 -9.88 -20.21
C PHE A 22 -14.06 -9.81 -18.69
N ALA A 23 -13.43 -8.86 -18.01
CA ALA A 23 -13.55 -8.65 -16.58
C ALA A 23 -14.92 -8.04 -16.24
N GLY A 24 -15.67 -8.67 -15.33
CA GLY A 24 -16.71 -7.96 -14.58
C GLY A 24 -16.12 -6.72 -13.88
N ASP A 25 -16.96 -5.74 -13.55
CA ASP A 25 -16.59 -4.42 -13.00
C ASP A 25 -15.46 -4.47 -11.94
N ILE A 26 -15.48 -5.46 -11.04
CA ILE A 26 -14.46 -5.66 -9.99
C ILE A 26 -13.08 -5.99 -10.56
N ALA A 27 -12.97 -6.83 -11.59
CA ALA A 27 -11.68 -7.20 -12.16
C ALA A 27 -11.05 -6.03 -12.94
N LEU A 28 -11.86 -5.17 -13.57
CA LEU A 28 -11.40 -3.90 -14.13
C LEU A 28 -10.86 -2.97 -13.04
N GLN A 29 -11.59 -2.84 -11.92
CA GLN A 29 -11.15 -2.02 -10.78
C GLN A 29 -9.84 -2.52 -10.17
N LYS A 30 -9.67 -3.85 -10.03
CA LYS A 30 -8.40 -4.46 -9.59
C LYS A 30 -7.27 -4.17 -10.56
N ALA A 31 -7.52 -4.26 -11.86
CA ALA A 31 -6.53 -3.90 -12.86
C ALA A 31 -6.12 -2.42 -12.74
N LYS A 32 -7.10 -1.51 -12.57
CA LYS A 32 -6.87 -0.09 -12.30
C LYS A 32 -6.00 0.13 -11.05
N LEU A 33 -6.23 -0.62 -9.96
CA LEU A 33 -5.39 -0.54 -8.74
C LEU A 33 -3.93 -0.91 -9.01
N VAL A 34 -3.69 -2.01 -9.73
CA VAL A 34 -2.32 -2.44 -10.05
C VAL A 34 -1.63 -1.39 -10.94
N ARG A 35 -2.35 -0.82 -11.91
CA ARG A 35 -1.85 0.29 -12.71
C ARG A 35 -1.51 1.52 -11.85
N ALA A 36 -2.41 1.95 -10.97
CA ALA A 36 -2.17 3.07 -10.08
C ALA A 36 -0.92 2.86 -9.20
N ARG A 37 -0.75 1.65 -8.66
CA ARG A 37 0.44 1.27 -7.91
C ARG A 37 1.70 1.43 -8.75
N TRP A 38 1.70 0.91 -9.99
CA TRP A 38 2.82 1.05 -10.90
C TRP A 38 3.12 2.52 -11.22
N GLU A 39 2.09 3.32 -11.49
CA GLU A 39 2.22 4.76 -11.78
C GLU A 39 2.89 5.48 -10.59
N ILE A 40 2.43 5.23 -9.36
CA ILE A 40 2.98 5.82 -8.13
C ILE A 40 4.44 5.41 -7.91
N LEU A 41 4.76 4.12 -7.98
CA LEU A 41 6.12 3.61 -7.71
C LEU A 41 7.13 4.06 -8.77
N ASN A 42 6.70 4.21 -10.02
CA ASN A 42 7.55 4.67 -11.13
C ASN A 42 7.52 6.20 -11.31
N LYS A 43 6.91 6.94 -10.37
CA LYS A 43 6.78 8.41 -10.40
C LYS A 43 6.21 8.91 -11.73
N LYS A 44 5.27 8.18 -12.30
CA LYS A 44 4.54 8.57 -13.52
C LYS A 44 3.30 9.37 -13.13
N GLU A 45 2.82 10.17 -14.07
CA GLU A 45 1.52 10.80 -13.94
C GLU A 45 0.45 9.72 -13.75
N ARG A 46 -0.31 9.82 -12.66
CA ARG A 46 -1.37 8.87 -12.35
C ARG A 46 -2.58 9.16 -13.24
N LYS A 47 -2.96 8.19 -14.07
CA LYS A 47 -4.19 8.30 -14.88
C LYS A 47 -5.38 7.63 -14.21
N THR A 48 -5.11 6.84 -13.17
CA THR A 48 -6.15 6.14 -12.40
C THR A 48 -6.78 7.08 -11.39
N ASP A 49 -8.11 7.12 -11.33
CA ASP A 49 -8.83 7.84 -10.28
C ASP A 49 -9.00 6.94 -9.04
N LEU A 50 -8.19 7.20 -8.00
CA LEU A 50 -8.30 6.47 -6.73
C LEU A 50 -9.57 6.84 -5.94
N THR A 51 -10.20 7.99 -6.22
CA THR A 51 -11.44 8.38 -5.53
C THR A 51 -12.62 7.55 -6.01
N GLU A 52 -12.70 7.29 -7.32
CA GLU A 52 -13.64 6.32 -7.91
C GLU A 52 -13.52 4.94 -7.24
N LEU A 53 -12.28 4.43 -7.14
CA LEU A 53 -12.02 3.10 -6.58
C LEU A 53 -12.26 3.02 -5.06
N ALA A 54 -12.05 4.12 -4.34
CA ALA A 54 -12.34 4.21 -2.91
C ALA A 54 -13.84 4.11 -2.57
N GLU A 55 -14.72 4.29 -3.57
CA GLU A 55 -16.17 4.17 -3.46
C GLU A 55 -16.71 2.85 -4.05
N SER A 56 -15.83 1.94 -4.47
CA SER A 56 -16.22 0.61 -4.98
C SER A 56 -17.12 -0.16 -4.01
N LYS A 57 -18.03 -0.98 -4.55
CA LYS A 57 -18.82 -1.93 -3.75
C LYS A 57 -17.95 -3.03 -3.13
N ASP A 58 -16.79 -3.30 -3.71
CA ASP A 58 -15.85 -4.29 -3.22
C ASP A 58 -14.96 -3.73 -2.10
N LYS A 59 -14.97 -4.37 -0.93
CA LYS A 59 -14.20 -3.90 0.24
C LYS A 59 -12.69 -3.96 0.02
N GLN A 60 -12.20 -4.97 -0.70
CA GLN A 60 -10.78 -5.12 -1.01
C GLN A 60 -10.33 -3.98 -1.91
N VAL A 61 -11.10 -3.68 -2.96
CA VAL A 61 -10.81 -2.58 -3.89
C VAL A 61 -10.75 -1.24 -3.13
N ARG A 62 -11.73 -0.96 -2.27
CA ARG A 62 -11.72 0.27 -1.48
C ARG A 62 -10.53 0.36 -0.53
N ALA A 63 -10.18 -0.75 0.13
CA ALA A 63 -9.04 -0.80 1.04
C ALA A 63 -7.73 -0.50 0.31
N GLU A 64 -7.51 -1.16 -0.83
CA GLU A 64 -6.32 -0.95 -1.66
C GLU A 64 -6.27 0.47 -2.23
N ALA A 65 -7.39 1.03 -2.69
CA ALA A 65 -7.45 2.41 -3.17
C ALA A 65 -7.02 3.42 -2.11
N ARG A 66 -7.51 3.26 -0.87
CA ARG A 66 -7.12 4.12 0.26
C ARG A 66 -5.66 3.93 0.66
N TYR A 67 -5.16 2.69 0.64
CA TYR A 67 -3.74 2.42 0.83
C TYR A 67 -2.88 3.13 -0.23
N LEU A 68 -3.27 3.06 -1.51
CA LEU A 68 -2.53 3.70 -2.60
C LEU A 68 -2.51 5.22 -2.49
N LYS A 69 -3.58 5.84 -1.96
CA LYS A 69 -3.57 7.29 -1.64
C LYS A 69 -2.52 7.61 -0.58
N GLY A 70 -2.44 6.81 0.49
CA GLY A 70 -1.40 6.94 1.52
C GLY A 70 0.02 6.70 0.96
N LEU A 71 0.17 5.71 0.07
CA LEU A 71 1.43 5.42 -0.62
C LEU A 71 1.89 6.59 -1.48
N GLU A 72 0.98 7.22 -2.22
CA GLU A 72 1.29 8.39 -3.04
C GLU A 72 1.81 9.55 -2.17
N LEU A 73 1.11 9.87 -1.07
CA LEU A 73 1.56 10.89 -0.12
C LEU A 73 2.94 10.57 0.45
N PHE A 74 3.19 9.31 0.79
CA PHE A 74 4.50 8.86 1.24
C PHE A 74 5.59 9.05 0.18
N GLN A 75 5.33 8.69 -1.08
CA GLN A 75 6.28 8.89 -2.20
C GLN A 75 6.55 10.37 -2.48
N GLN A 76 5.58 11.24 -2.21
CA GLN A 76 5.72 12.70 -2.26
C GLN A 76 6.42 13.28 -1.02
N GLN A 77 6.89 12.44 -0.08
CA GLN A 77 7.49 12.82 1.21
C GLN A 77 6.54 13.61 2.13
N LYS A 78 5.23 13.59 1.85
CA LYS A 78 4.18 14.20 2.66
C LYS A 78 3.81 13.27 3.82
N TYR A 79 4.79 12.94 4.64
CA TYR A 79 4.64 11.92 5.69
C TYR A 79 3.56 12.28 6.71
N GLN A 80 3.43 13.58 7.04
CA GLN A 80 2.41 14.05 7.99
C GLN A 80 0.98 13.80 7.48
N GLU A 81 0.76 13.92 6.17
CA GLU A 81 -0.53 13.64 5.52
C GLU A 81 -0.73 12.14 5.27
N ALA A 82 0.34 11.40 4.97
CA ALA A 82 0.29 9.96 4.69
C ALA A 82 -0.15 9.14 5.92
N ILE A 83 0.37 9.48 7.11
CA ILE A 83 0.12 8.74 8.35
C ILE A 83 -1.38 8.59 8.66
N PRO A 84 -2.19 9.67 8.77
CA PRO A 84 -3.61 9.52 9.10
C PRO A 84 -4.39 8.76 8.02
N GLU A 85 -4.05 8.91 6.74
CA GLU A 85 -4.68 8.16 5.65
C GLU A 85 -4.39 6.65 5.78
N LEU A 86 -3.14 6.29 6.07
CA LEU A 86 -2.72 4.89 6.24
C LEU A 86 -3.32 4.27 7.49
N LEU A 87 -3.23 4.94 8.64
CA LEU A 87 -3.71 4.40 9.91
C LEU A 87 -5.23 4.26 9.96
N ARG A 88 -5.99 5.03 9.18
CA ARG A 88 -7.45 4.91 9.12
C ARG A 88 -7.91 3.55 8.58
N ILE A 89 -7.07 2.85 7.80
CA ILE A 89 -7.39 1.56 7.19
C ILE A 89 -7.72 0.50 8.24
N ARG A 90 -7.06 0.50 9.39
CA ARG A 90 -7.31 -0.47 10.47
C ARG A 90 -8.75 -0.39 11.02
N TYR A 91 -9.35 0.79 10.99
CA TYR A 91 -10.71 1.02 11.46
C TYR A 91 -11.75 0.77 10.37
N LEU A 92 -11.43 1.14 9.12
CA LEU A 92 -12.35 1.01 7.99
C LEU A 92 -12.41 -0.41 7.42
N PHE A 93 -11.29 -1.14 7.49
CA PHE A 93 -11.11 -2.45 6.88
C PHE A 93 -10.37 -3.43 7.81
N PRO A 94 -10.86 -3.65 9.05
CA PRO A 94 -10.17 -4.47 10.05
C PRO A 94 -9.92 -5.92 9.58
N ASN A 95 -10.78 -6.43 8.68
CA ASN A 95 -10.71 -7.82 8.21
C ASN A 95 -9.80 -8.00 6.99
N ILE A 96 -9.25 -6.91 6.43
CA ILE A 96 -8.35 -6.97 5.28
C ILE A 96 -6.90 -6.90 5.79
N ASN A 97 -6.45 -7.99 6.41
CA ASN A 97 -5.20 -8.03 7.15
C ASN A 97 -4.00 -7.57 6.32
N GLN A 98 -3.85 -8.07 5.09
CA GLN A 98 -2.70 -7.71 4.25
C GLN A 98 -2.61 -6.18 4.03
N VAL A 99 -3.72 -5.55 3.62
CA VAL A 99 -3.74 -4.12 3.34
C VAL A 99 -3.54 -3.30 4.61
N ARG A 100 -4.11 -3.75 5.74
CA ARG A 100 -3.88 -3.11 7.05
C ARG A 100 -2.39 -3.15 7.42
N VAL A 101 -1.76 -4.32 7.34
CA VAL A 101 -0.36 -4.52 7.71
C VAL A 101 0.57 -3.74 6.78
N ASP A 102 0.29 -3.71 5.48
CA ASP A 102 1.04 -2.90 4.50
C ASP A 102 0.93 -1.40 4.82
N ALA A 103 -0.28 -0.93 5.16
CA ALA A 103 -0.52 0.47 5.50
C ALA A 103 0.21 0.89 6.77
N GLU A 104 0.13 0.07 7.82
CA GLU A 104 0.77 0.33 9.11
C GLU A 104 2.29 0.21 9.02
N THR A 105 2.80 -0.70 8.18
CA THR A 105 4.23 -0.76 7.82
C THR A 105 4.71 0.54 7.20
N LEU A 106 3.92 1.11 6.30
CA LEU A 106 4.25 2.38 5.65
C LEU A 106 4.12 3.57 6.62
N ALA A 107 3.13 3.55 7.50
CA ALA A 107 2.96 4.54 8.56
C ALA A 107 4.13 4.51 9.57
N CYS A 108 4.59 3.32 9.95
CA CYS A 108 5.78 3.14 10.78
C CYS A 108 7.01 3.80 10.13
N GLN A 109 7.23 3.58 8.84
CA GLN A 109 8.31 4.21 8.10
C GLN A 109 8.12 5.73 8.00
N ALA A 110 6.88 6.21 7.85
CA ALA A 110 6.57 7.64 7.79
C ALA A 110 6.87 8.34 9.11
N TYR A 111 6.50 7.74 10.24
CA TYR A 111 6.87 8.22 11.57
C TYR A 111 8.39 8.28 11.74
N PHE A 112 9.10 7.23 11.32
CA PHE A 112 10.56 7.21 11.37
C PHE A 112 11.18 8.35 10.53
N LYS A 113 10.70 8.58 9.31
CA LYS A 113 11.15 9.67 8.43
C LYS A 113 10.86 11.07 8.98
N LEU A 114 9.91 11.20 9.90
CA LEU A 114 9.61 12.43 10.63
C LEU A 114 10.41 12.59 11.94
N GLY A 115 11.31 11.66 12.27
CA GLY A 115 12.02 11.64 13.56
C GLY A 115 11.15 11.23 14.74
N LYS A 116 9.91 10.77 14.49
CA LYS A 116 8.95 10.34 15.51
C LYS A 116 9.18 8.89 15.90
N LEU A 117 10.35 8.62 16.50
CA LEU A 117 10.82 7.25 16.76
C LEU A 117 9.90 6.50 17.73
N LYS A 118 9.33 7.18 18.72
CA LYS A 118 8.42 6.57 19.70
C LYS A 118 7.17 6.03 19.01
N GLU A 119 6.52 6.84 18.18
CA GLU A 119 5.33 6.46 17.41
C GLU A 119 5.65 5.38 16.36
N ALA A 120 6.84 5.43 15.75
CA ALA A 120 7.29 4.39 14.84
C ALA A 120 7.43 3.04 15.57
N ARG A 121 8.07 3.00 16.75
CA ARG A 121 8.18 1.79 17.57
C ARG A 121 6.82 1.26 18.02
N GLN A 122 5.94 2.14 18.49
CA GLN A 122 4.58 1.74 18.85
C GLN A 122 3.82 1.13 17.66
N THR A 123 3.97 1.72 16.47
CA THR A 123 3.37 1.19 15.25
C THR A 123 3.94 -0.18 14.89
N PHE A 124 5.26 -0.35 14.97
CA PHE A 124 5.93 -1.63 14.74
C PHE A 124 5.48 -2.72 15.73
N ASP A 125 5.40 -2.39 17.02
CA ASP A 125 4.96 -3.34 18.05
C ASP A 125 3.55 -3.87 17.81
N MET A 126 2.66 -3.06 17.22
CA MET A 126 1.30 -3.47 16.87
C MET A 126 1.23 -4.44 15.68
N ILE A 127 2.23 -4.45 14.79
CA ILE A 127 2.19 -5.22 13.54
C ILE A 127 3.23 -6.31 13.44
N LYS A 128 4.25 -6.31 14.29
CA LYS A 128 5.44 -7.16 14.14
C LYS A 128 5.08 -8.64 13.94
N ASP A 129 4.07 -9.13 14.64
CA ASP A 129 3.66 -10.54 14.60
C ASP A 129 2.97 -10.92 13.28
N ASP A 130 2.38 -9.94 12.58
CA ASP A 130 1.74 -10.12 11.27
C ASP A 130 2.73 -9.95 10.09
N LEU A 131 3.94 -9.43 10.35
CA LEU A 131 4.94 -9.19 9.31
C LEU A 131 5.62 -10.47 8.85
N ASP A 132 5.95 -10.53 7.56
CA ASP A 132 6.93 -11.46 7.06
C ASP A 132 8.32 -11.20 7.68
N ARG A 133 9.16 -12.23 7.67
CA ARG A 133 10.48 -12.19 8.29
C ARG A 133 11.36 -11.06 7.76
N GLN A 134 11.38 -10.84 6.44
CA GLN A 134 12.24 -9.86 5.80
C GLN A 134 11.82 -8.44 6.19
N THR A 135 10.52 -8.15 6.16
CA THR A 135 9.99 -6.84 6.55
C THR A 135 10.22 -6.57 8.03
N ARG A 136 10.01 -7.58 8.89
CA ARG A 136 10.28 -7.47 10.34
C ARG A 136 11.75 -7.15 10.62
N GLU A 137 12.68 -7.88 10.02
CA GLU A 137 14.13 -7.66 10.18
C GLU A 137 14.53 -6.25 9.71
N LYS A 138 14.01 -5.81 8.55
CA LYS A 138 14.25 -4.47 8.01
C LYS A 138 13.78 -3.36 8.95
N LEU A 139 12.53 -3.43 9.44
CA LEU A 139 12.00 -2.42 10.36
C LEU A 139 12.75 -2.44 11.70
N THR A 140 13.10 -3.61 12.21
CA THR A 140 13.89 -3.75 13.45
C THR A 140 15.22 -3.02 13.33
N LYS A 141 15.95 -3.24 12.23
CA LYS A 141 17.22 -2.57 11.96
C LYS A 141 17.03 -1.05 11.86
N MET A 142 16.07 -0.60 11.04
CA MET A 142 15.73 0.82 10.87
C MET A 142 15.47 1.52 12.21
N LEU A 143 14.66 0.91 13.08
CA LEU A 143 14.30 1.51 14.38
C LEU A 143 15.44 1.49 15.39
N ASN A 144 16.36 0.52 15.33
CA ASN A 144 17.52 0.47 16.22
C ASN A 144 18.59 1.49 15.84
N GLU A 145 18.84 1.69 14.55
CA GLU A 145 19.80 2.67 14.04
C GLU A 145 19.39 4.11 14.36
N GLY A 146 18.10 4.45 14.24
CA GLY A 146 17.61 5.80 14.57
C GLY A 146 17.49 6.11 16.06
N GLY A 147 17.88 5.20 16.97
CA GLY A 147 17.88 5.41 18.42
C GLY A 147 19.26 5.69 19.02
N GLN A 148 20.29 5.88 18.19
CA GLN A 148 21.68 6.10 18.61
C GLN A 148 22.15 7.57 18.51
N GLU A 149 21.22 8.51 18.30
CA GLU A 149 21.47 9.96 18.32
C GLU A 149 20.97 10.58 19.63
#